data_AF-A0A328UIU6-F1
#
_entry.id   AF-A0A328UIU6-F1
#
_cell.length_a   1.000
_cell.length_b   1.000
_cell.length_c   1.000
_cell.angle_alpha   90.00
_cell.angle_beta   90.00
_cell.angle_gamma   90.00
#
_symmetry.space_group_name_H-M   'P 1'
#
loop_
_entity.id
_entity.type
_entity.pdbx_description
1 polymer ?
#
loop_
_entity_poly.entity_id
_entity_poly.type
_entity_poly.pdbx_seq_one_letter_code
_entity_poly.pdbx_strand_id
1 'polypeptide(L)'
;MIQQPQEGPAENSCPSPEELAGINAYTRREFKAEELYVFSVVLCDNEIDRDLERFSIPALEKMAGLFCGKTGIYNHSMDANTQSARIFRCETEQVPGRSTECGEPYTRLVARAYLPRGGKNESLILDLESGMKKEVSVGCSMGHAVCSICGADRRTEPCGHVPGERYGGTRCCTVLEDPLDAYEWSFVAVPAQREAGVIKSYEEHLEQGGDHARKVWKTQREAVPGGWQGQPPEGWPPVLLERVKGLEQAAEWGRIWRQELAARVKKMGRLALPELEASVLESLVESAGVGELRALEKAFTRRAEKDFPLFPQLAVPEAATCREQEQNRTYQI
;
A
#
# COMPACT_ATOMS: atom_id res chain seq x y z
N MET A 1 -37.02 9.37 13.19
CA MET A 1 -35.72 9.97 12.85
C MET A 1 -34.66 9.25 13.67
N ILE A 2 -34.05 8.23 13.09
CA ILE A 2 -32.96 7.49 13.74
C ILE A 2 -31.69 8.26 13.38
N GLN A 3 -31.13 9.00 14.33
CA GLN A 3 -29.80 9.56 14.20
C GLN A 3 -28.82 8.39 14.13
N GLN A 4 -28.20 8.20 12.97
CA GLN A 4 -27.05 7.32 12.85
C GLN A 4 -25.89 7.95 13.65
N PRO A 5 -25.11 7.15 14.38
CA PRO A 5 -23.93 7.65 15.07
C PRO A 5 -22.96 8.22 14.04
N GLN A 6 -22.50 9.45 14.27
CA GLN A 6 -21.42 10.03 13.48
C GLN A 6 -20.17 9.19 13.71
N GLU A 7 -19.76 8.44 12.68
CA GLU A 7 -18.46 7.79 12.65
C GLU A 7 -17.40 8.87 12.89
N GLY A 8 -16.59 8.69 13.93
CA GLY A 8 -15.49 9.59 14.25
C GLY A 8 -14.45 9.60 13.11
N PRO A 9 -13.54 10.59 13.11
CA PRO A 9 -12.52 10.70 12.07
C PRO A 9 -11.71 9.40 11.99
N ALA A 10 -11.29 9.02 10.78
CA ALA A 10 -10.49 7.82 10.56
C ALA A 10 -9.28 7.81 11.51
N GLU A 11 -9.00 6.66 12.14
CA GLU A 11 -7.98 6.48 13.19
C GLU A 11 -6.57 6.98 12.78
N ASN A 12 -6.31 7.16 11.48
CA ASN A 12 -5.03 7.61 10.91
C ASN A 12 -4.89 9.14 10.74
N SER A 13 -5.84 9.94 11.22
CA SER A 13 -5.83 11.41 11.07
C SER A 13 -5.31 12.18 12.30
N CYS A 14 -5.00 11.47 13.39
CA CYS A 14 -4.30 12.01 14.55
C CYS A 14 -2.81 11.66 14.48
N PRO A 15 -1.89 12.57 14.86
CA PRO A 15 -0.47 12.29 14.81
C PRO A 15 -0.08 11.21 15.83
N SER A 16 0.79 10.28 15.43
CA SER A 16 1.48 9.40 16.37
C SER A 16 2.40 10.21 17.30
N PRO A 17 2.90 9.66 18.42
CA PRO A 17 3.85 10.37 19.29
C PRO A 17 5.11 10.86 18.57
N GLU A 18 5.62 10.08 17.60
CA GLU A 18 6.76 10.46 16.78
C GLU A 18 6.40 11.61 15.84
N GLU A 19 5.25 11.53 15.18
CA GLU A 19 4.77 12.59 14.29
C GLU A 19 4.48 13.88 15.04
N LEU A 20 3.94 13.78 16.25
CA LEU A 20 3.67 14.93 17.11
C LEU A 20 4.97 15.65 17.48
N ALA A 21 6.05 14.91 17.74
CA ALA A 21 7.38 15.50 17.97
C ALA A 21 7.90 16.20 16.71
N GLY A 22 7.76 15.57 15.54
CA GLY A 22 8.12 16.16 14.24
C GLY A 22 7.34 17.44 13.92
N ILE A 23 6.04 17.46 14.23
CA ILE A 23 5.18 18.65 14.07
C ILE A 23 5.60 19.75 15.04
N ASN A 24 5.85 19.42 16.31
CA ASN A 24 6.20 20.40 17.34
C ASN A 24 7.56 21.08 17.09
N ALA A 25 8.42 20.52 16.22
CA ALA A 25 9.64 21.20 15.75
C ALA A 25 9.34 22.45 14.89
N TYR A 26 8.15 22.55 14.29
CA TYR A 26 7.72 23.68 13.45
C TYR A 26 6.74 24.63 14.16
N THR A 27 6.28 24.29 15.36
CA THR A 27 5.29 25.09 16.10
C THR A 27 5.97 25.97 17.16
N ARG A 28 5.33 27.09 17.52
CA ARG A 28 5.84 27.98 18.58
C ARG A 28 5.50 27.54 20.00
N ARG A 29 4.53 26.62 20.13
CA ARG A 29 4.11 25.98 21.38
C ARG A 29 3.90 24.52 21.11
N GLU A 30 3.92 23.72 22.15
CA GLU A 30 3.52 22.33 22.07
C GLU A 30 2.01 22.22 21.79
N PHE A 31 1.67 21.38 20.83
CA PHE A 31 0.31 20.93 20.54
C PHE A 31 0.08 19.54 21.12
N LYS A 32 -1.17 19.26 21.48
CA LYS A 32 -1.64 17.90 21.75
C LYS A 32 -2.11 17.25 20.45
N ALA A 33 -2.12 15.91 20.43
CA ALA A 33 -2.52 15.16 19.24
C ALA A 33 -3.94 15.50 18.77
N GLU A 34 -4.86 15.73 19.70
CA GLU A 34 -6.27 16.03 19.40
C GLU A 34 -6.48 17.45 18.85
N GLU A 35 -5.48 18.33 18.94
CA GLU A 35 -5.53 19.67 18.36
C GLU A 35 -5.12 19.69 16.88
N LEU A 36 -4.66 18.57 16.34
CA LEU A 36 -4.05 18.48 15.03
C LEU A 36 -4.75 17.46 14.13
N TYR A 37 -4.81 17.77 12.85
CA TYR A 37 -5.21 16.86 11.79
C TYR A 37 -4.00 16.60 10.91
N VAL A 38 -3.66 15.32 10.70
CA VAL A 38 -2.57 14.89 9.83
C VAL A 38 -3.09 14.11 8.64
N PHE A 39 -2.44 14.30 7.49
CA PHE A 39 -2.77 13.62 6.25
C PHE A 39 -1.54 13.44 5.39
N SER A 40 -1.65 12.53 4.42
CA SER A 40 -0.58 12.21 3.49
C SER A 40 -0.88 12.79 2.12
N VAL A 41 0.16 13.25 1.42
CA VAL A 41 0.04 13.88 0.12
C VAL A 41 1.19 13.44 -0.80
N VAL A 42 0.85 13.05 -2.03
CA VAL A 42 1.81 12.88 -3.11
C VAL A 42 2.01 14.25 -3.76
N LEU A 43 3.23 14.78 -3.68
CA LEU A 43 3.56 16.12 -4.17
C LEU A 43 3.85 16.12 -5.67
N CYS A 44 4.71 15.20 -6.12
CA CYS A 44 5.08 15.00 -7.52
C CYS A 44 5.68 13.60 -7.71
N ASP A 45 5.94 13.21 -8.96
CA ASP A 45 6.55 11.92 -9.33
C ASP A 45 7.49 12.06 -10.54
N ASN A 46 8.09 10.95 -10.97
CA ASN A 46 8.99 10.90 -12.13
C ASN A 46 8.30 10.53 -13.45
N GLU A 47 6.97 10.53 -13.52
CA GLU A 47 6.24 10.29 -14.77
C GLU A 47 6.21 11.56 -15.63
N ILE A 48 6.09 11.38 -16.95
CA ILE A 48 5.87 12.50 -17.87
C ILE A 48 4.50 13.13 -17.58
N ASP A 49 4.53 14.38 -17.16
CA ASP A 49 3.34 15.14 -16.80
C ASP A 49 2.66 15.76 -18.03
N ARG A 50 1.62 16.57 -17.78
CA ARG A 50 0.87 17.25 -18.84
C ARG A 50 1.73 18.24 -19.64
N ASP A 51 2.70 18.87 -18.98
CA ASP A 51 3.56 19.90 -19.55
C ASP A 51 4.79 19.30 -20.25
N LEU A 52 4.81 17.96 -20.36
CA LEU A 52 5.85 17.16 -20.99
C LEU A 52 7.18 17.23 -20.24
N GLU A 53 7.07 17.40 -18.93
CA GLU A 53 8.18 17.43 -17.99
C GLU A 53 8.13 16.19 -17.08
N ARG A 54 9.27 15.82 -16.50
CA ARG A 54 9.35 14.82 -15.44
C ARG A 54 10.51 15.14 -14.50
N PHE A 55 10.38 14.79 -13.22
CA PHE A 55 11.50 14.87 -12.30
C PHE A 55 12.41 13.65 -12.45
N SER A 56 13.73 13.84 -12.33
CA SER A 56 14.64 12.71 -12.16
C SER A 56 14.53 12.13 -10.74
N ILE A 57 14.87 10.85 -10.56
CA ILE A 57 14.88 10.22 -9.22
C ILE A 57 15.81 10.99 -8.25
N PRO A 58 17.04 11.36 -8.63
CA PRO A 58 17.90 12.19 -7.76
C PRO A 58 17.29 13.55 -7.42
N ALA A 59 16.49 14.14 -8.33
CA ALA A 59 15.78 15.37 -8.04
C ALA A 59 14.70 15.15 -6.96
N LEU A 60 13.90 14.08 -7.06
CA LEU A 60 12.90 13.75 -6.05
C LEU A 60 13.56 13.51 -4.67
N GLU A 61 14.70 12.81 -4.63
CA GLU A 61 15.47 12.56 -3.40
C GLU A 61 15.95 13.87 -2.76
N LYS A 62 16.47 14.81 -3.56
CA LYS A 62 16.87 16.13 -3.06
C LYS A 62 15.67 16.96 -2.61
N MET A 63 14.54 16.87 -3.31
CA MET A 63 13.30 17.58 -2.98
C MET A 63 12.71 17.14 -1.64
N ALA A 64 12.89 15.88 -1.22
CA ALA A 64 12.44 15.39 0.09
C ALA A 64 12.95 16.27 1.24
N GLY A 65 14.21 16.69 1.19
CA GLY A 65 14.76 17.63 2.18
C GLY A 65 14.20 19.05 2.06
N LEU A 66 13.95 19.52 0.83
CA LEU A 66 13.50 20.90 0.57
C LEU A 66 12.04 21.14 0.95
N PHE A 67 11.17 20.13 0.86
CA PHE A 67 9.74 20.29 1.15
C PHE A 67 9.38 20.23 2.64
N CYS A 68 10.29 19.74 3.49
CA CYS A 68 10.12 19.78 4.94
C CYS A 68 9.90 21.22 5.43
N GLY A 69 8.81 21.44 6.17
CA GLY A 69 8.42 22.76 6.66
C GLY A 69 7.72 23.65 5.64
N LYS A 70 7.55 23.26 4.37
CA LYS A 70 6.90 24.10 3.36
C LYS A 70 5.38 24.16 3.57
N THR A 71 4.80 25.31 3.22
CA THR A 71 3.39 25.61 3.44
C THR A 71 2.52 25.09 2.31
N GLY A 72 1.34 24.59 2.67
CA GLY A 72 0.23 24.27 1.78
C GLY A 72 -0.63 25.51 1.57
N ILE A 73 -0.86 25.89 0.32
CA ILE A 73 -1.68 27.05 -0.08
C ILE A 73 -2.78 26.66 -1.09
N TYR A 74 -3.49 27.65 -1.65
CA TYR A 74 -4.47 27.45 -2.71
C TYR A 74 -4.06 28.16 -4.00
N ASN A 75 -4.22 27.46 -5.13
CA ASN A 75 -4.00 27.97 -6.49
C ASN A 75 -2.68 28.75 -6.69
N HIS A 76 -1.60 28.33 -6.01
CA HIS A 76 -0.31 29.04 -6.03
C HIS A 76 -0.41 30.53 -5.64
N SER A 77 -1.42 30.89 -4.83
CA SER A 77 -1.65 32.26 -4.40
C SER A 77 -0.52 32.76 -3.50
N MET A 78 0.01 33.94 -3.81
CA MET A 78 0.96 34.64 -2.93
C MET A 78 0.28 35.31 -1.72
N ASP A 79 -1.02 35.12 -1.52
CA ASP A 79 -1.76 35.62 -0.36
C ASP A 79 -1.52 34.75 0.88
N ALA A 80 -0.98 35.36 1.94
CA ALA A 80 -0.74 34.72 3.22
C ALA A 80 -2.00 34.11 3.86
N ASN A 81 -3.19 34.61 3.54
CA ASN A 81 -4.46 34.07 4.04
C ASN A 81 -4.74 32.63 3.56
N THR A 82 -4.09 32.20 2.48
CA THR A 82 -4.28 30.86 1.90
C THR A 82 -3.42 29.78 2.55
N GLN A 83 -2.49 30.14 3.45
CA GLN A 83 -1.66 29.18 4.19
C GLN A 83 -2.54 28.32 5.11
N SER A 84 -2.69 27.04 4.76
CA SER A 84 -3.70 26.14 5.33
C SER A 84 -3.12 24.88 5.97
N ALA A 85 -1.95 24.43 5.54
CA ALA A 85 -1.28 23.24 6.05
C ALA A 85 0.24 23.43 6.03
N ARG A 86 0.98 22.58 6.73
CA ARG A 86 2.45 22.56 6.69
C ARG A 86 2.98 21.13 6.65
N ILE A 87 4.01 20.90 5.84
CA ILE A 87 4.69 19.60 5.78
C ILE A 87 5.63 19.48 6.98
N PHE A 88 5.62 18.33 7.66
CA PHE A 88 6.56 18.04 8.74
C PHE A 88 7.50 16.87 8.43
N ARG A 89 7.14 16.02 7.46
CA ARG A 89 7.97 14.92 6.96
C ARG A 89 7.77 14.78 5.46
N CYS A 90 8.85 14.52 4.72
CA CYS A 90 8.79 14.29 3.28
C CYS A 90 9.89 13.32 2.87
N GLU A 91 9.56 12.36 2.00
CA GLU A 91 10.46 11.33 1.52
C GLU A 91 10.04 10.80 0.15
N THR A 92 10.96 10.11 -0.51
CA THR A 92 10.70 9.42 -1.77
C THR A 92 10.20 8.01 -1.52
N GLU A 93 9.20 7.60 -2.27
CA GLU A 93 8.65 6.25 -2.25
C GLU A 93 8.69 5.67 -3.67
N GLN A 94 9.30 4.48 -3.82
CA GLN A 94 9.20 3.70 -5.05
C GLN A 94 8.01 2.76 -4.98
N VAL A 95 7.13 2.79 -5.97
CA VAL A 95 5.94 1.93 -6.00
C VAL A 95 6.32 0.58 -6.64
N PRO A 96 6.33 -0.54 -5.89
CA PRO A 96 6.80 -1.82 -6.42
C PRO A 96 5.96 -2.30 -7.61
N GLY A 97 6.63 -2.79 -8.64
CA GLY A 97 5.97 -3.32 -9.85
C GLY A 97 5.39 -2.27 -10.79
N ARG A 98 5.62 -0.98 -10.55
CA ARG A 98 5.24 0.12 -11.45
C ARG A 98 6.48 0.76 -12.07
N SER A 99 6.42 1.00 -13.37
CA SER A 99 7.44 1.71 -14.14
C SER A 99 6.84 2.89 -14.90
N THR A 100 7.65 3.90 -15.19
CA THR A 100 7.25 5.08 -15.98
C THR A 100 7.23 4.82 -17.48
N GLU A 101 6.68 5.73 -18.29
CA GLU A 101 6.79 5.67 -19.76
C GLU A 101 8.27 5.59 -20.22
N CYS A 102 9.19 6.16 -19.44
CA CYS A 102 10.62 6.15 -19.72
C CYS A 102 11.36 4.88 -19.25
N GLY A 103 10.65 3.90 -18.66
CA GLY A 103 11.24 2.64 -18.21
C GLY A 103 12.00 2.73 -16.87
N GLU A 104 11.85 3.83 -16.13
CA GLU A 104 12.40 3.98 -14.78
C GLU A 104 11.41 3.38 -13.74
N PRO A 105 11.89 2.94 -12.56
CA PRO A 105 11.01 2.65 -11.44
C PRO A 105 10.15 3.87 -11.10
N TYR A 106 8.83 3.68 -10.99
CA TYR A 106 7.95 4.78 -10.63
C TYR A 106 8.22 5.21 -9.19
N THR A 107 8.69 6.44 -9.04
CA THR A 107 9.11 7.04 -7.79
C THR A 107 8.29 8.31 -7.58
N ARG A 108 7.73 8.46 -6.38
CA ARG A 108 6.92 9.61 -6.00
C ARG A 108 7.49 10.28 -4.76
N LEU A 109 7.30 11.59 -4.67
CA LEU A 109 7.60 12.38 -3.49
C LEU A 109 6.35 12.44 -2.61
N VAL A 110 6.42 11.83 -1.43
CA VAL A 110 5.31 11.77 -0.47
C VAL A 110 5.65 12.62 0.73
N ALA A 111 4.66 13.38 1.20
CA ALA A 111 4.78 14.19 2.39
C ALA A 111 3.66 13.88 3.39
N ARG A 112 3.98 14.06 4.67
CA ARG A 112 3.02 14.17 5.75
C ARG A 112 2.85 15.63 6.10
N ALA A 113 1.60 16.08 6.07
CA ALA A 113 1.22 17.45 6.37
C ALA A 113 0.25 17.51 7.54
N TYR A 114 0.25 18.64 8.24
CA TYR A 114 -0.64 18.88 9.36
C TYR A 114 -1.35 20.23 9.25
N LEU A 115 -2.50 20.32 9.90
CA LEU A 115 -3.17 21.59 10.20
C LEU A 115 -3.86 21.54 11.58
N PRO A 116 -4.03 22.69 12.26
CA PRO A 116 -4.81 22.76 13.49
C PRO A 116 -6.28 22.42 13.26
N ARG A 117 -6.91 21.69 14.20
CA ARG A 117 -8.36 21.49 14.23
C ARG A 117 -9.07 22.74 14.75
N GLY A 118 -10.36 22.86 14.43
CA GLY A 118 -11.24 23.95 14.86
C GLY A 118 -11.28 25.16 13.93
N GLY A 119 -12.33 25.97 14.11
CA GLY A 119 -12.51 27.24 13.41
C GLY A 119 -12.60 27.09 11.89
N LYS A 120 -11.83 27.91 11.16
CA LYS A 120 -11.82 27.95 9.68
C LYS A 120 -11.31 26.66 9.02
N ASN A 121 -10.69 25.77 9.79
CA ASN A 121 -10.04 24.57 9.27
C ASN A 121 -10.98 23.36 9.23
N GLU A 122 -12.10 23.38 9.97
CA GLU A 122 -13.07 22.27 9.96
C GLU A 122 -13.64 22.00 8.57
N SER A 123 -13.94 23.06 7.80
CA SER A 123 -14.40 22.90 6.42
C SER A 123 -13.33 22.29 5.51
N LEU A 124 -12.06 22.64 5.72
CA LEU A 124 -10.96 22.05 4.96
C LEU A 124 -10.77 20.58 5.32
N ILE A 125 -10.82 20.23 6.60
CA ILE A 125 -10.73 18.83 7.05
C ILE A 125 -11.85 18.00 6.41
N LEU A 126 -13.09 18.51 6.43
CA LEU A 126 -14.21 17.84 5.79
C LEU A 126 -14.01 17.69 4.27
N ASP A 127 -13.49 18.73 3.60
CA ASP A 127 -13.20 18.68 2.17
C ASP A 127 -12.10 17.66 1.84
N LEU A 128 -11.10 17.49 2.71
CA LEU A 128 -10.04 16.49 2.57
C LEU A 128 -10.62 15.07 2.76
N GLU A 129 -11.39 14.86 3.82
CA GLU A 129 -11.99 13.55 4.13
C GLU A 129 -13.03 13.11 3.11
N SER A 130 -13.80 14.05 2.56
CA SER A 130 -14.76 13.80 1.49
C SER A 130 -14.13 13.69 0.10
N GLY A 131 -12.83 14.01 -0.02
CA GLY A 131 -12.09 14.00 -1.29
C GLY A 131 -12.48 15.13 -2.25
N MET A 132 -13.17 16.18 -1.77
CA MET A 132 -13.43 17.40 -2.54
C MET A 132 -12.16 18.21 -2.76
N LYS A 133 -11.22 18.18 -1.79
CA LYS A 133 -9.87 18.76 -1.90
C LYS A 133 -8.86 17.63 -1.98
N LYS A 134 -8.55 17.22 -3.20
CA LYS A 134 -7.68 16.08 -3.44
C LYS A 134 -6.42 16.46 -4.19
N GLU A 135 -6.56 17.17 -5.30
CA GLU A 135 -5.45 17.42 -6.22
C GLU A 135 -4.51 18.51 -5.71
N VAL A 136 -3.21 18.29 -5.88
CA VAL A 136 -2.17 19.24 -5.47
C VAL A 136 -1.14 19.47 -6.56
N SER A 137 -0.39 20.56 -6.43
CA SER A 137 0.73 20.90 -7.30
C SER A 137 1.87 21.47 -6.45
N VAL A 138 3.09 21.48 -7.00
CA VAL A 138 4.27 22.01 -6.32
C VAL A 138 4.81 23.25 -7.03
N GLY A 139 5.22 24.24 -6.24
CA GLY A 139 6.04 25.35 -6.69
C GLY A 139 7.48 25.11 -6.28
N CYS A 140 8.38 24.94 -7.24
CA CYS A 140 9.81 24.74 -6.98
C CYS A 140 10.66 25.36 -8.11
N SER A 141 11.96 25.47 -7.87
CA SER A 141 12.94 25.82 -8.89
C SER A 141 13.92 24.69 -9.11
N MET A 142 14.27 24.50 -10.38
CA MET A 142 15.21 23.49 -10.85
C MET A 142 16.46 24.18 -11.36
N GLY A 143 17.62 23.53 -11.28
CA GLY A 143 18.86 24.01 -11.87
C GLY A 143 18.88 23.75 -13.38
N HIS A 144 18.44 22.57 -13.78
CA HIS A 144 18.53 22.09 -15.16
C HIS A 144 17.18 21.63 -15.71
N ALA A 145 16.99 21.83 -17.03
CA ALA A 145 15.84 21.33 -17.77
C ALA A 145 16.33 20.56 -19.01
N VAL A 146 16.65 19.29 -18.82
CA VAL A 146 17.42 18.49 -19.77
C VAL A 146 16.54 17.83 -20.82
N CYS A 147 16.94 17.86 -22.08
CA CYS A 147 16.29 17.09 -23.14
C CYS A 147 16.55 15.58 -22.94
N SER A 148 15.49 14.79 -22.75
CA SER A 148 15.59 13.32 -22.63
C SER A 148 16.20 12.59 -23.83
N ILE A 149 16.25 13.20 -25.02
CA ILE A 149 16.76 12.56 -26.24
C ILE A 149 18.27 12.80 -26.43
N CYS A 150 18.75 14.01 -26.15
CA CYS A 150 20.14 14.39 -26.45
C CYS A 150 20.95 14.87 -25.25
N GLY A 151 20.32 15.04 -24.08
CA GLY A 151 21.00 15.49 -22.86
C GLY A 151 21.32 16.99 -22.81
N ALA A 152 20.93 17.78 -23.81
CA ALA A 152 21.14 19.22 -23.80
C ALA A 152 20.24 19.89 -22.76
N ASP A 153 20.80 20.79 -21.93
CA ASP A 153 20.00 21.63 -21.04
C ASP A 153 19.29 22.71 -21.86
N ARG A 154 17.97 22.61 -21.94
CA ARG A 154 17.12 23.48 -22.76
C ARG A 154 17.16 24.94 -22.34
N ARG A 155 17.63 25.25 -21.12
CA ARG A 155 17.75 26.62 -20.61
C ARG A 155 18.99 27.33 -21.11
N THR A 156 20.10 26.60 -21.29
CA THR A 156 21.40 27.16 -21.70
C THR A 156 21.74 26.84 -23.14
N GLU A 157 21.41 25.64 -23.60
CA GLU A 157 21.74 25.09 -24.92
C GLU A 157 20.50 24.44 -25.55
N PRO A 158 19.58 25.22 -26.14
CA PRO A 158 18.37 24.68 -26.73
C PRO A 158 18.68 23.75 -27.92
N CYS A 159 18.10 22.55 -27.90
CA CYS A 159 18.18 21.57 -28.99
C CYS A 159 16.93 21.58 -29.88
N GLY A 160 17.02 20.98 -31.07
CA GLY A 160 15.90 20.85 -32.02
C GLY A 160 14.82 19.82 -31.67
N HIS A 161 14.98 19.03 -30.59
CA HIS A 161 13.99 18.01 -30.21
C HIS A 161 12.76 18.64 -29.57
N VAL A 162 11.58 18.34 -30.13
CA VAL A 162 10.28 18.86 -29.68
C VAL A 162 9.70 17.95 -28.60
N PRO A 163 9.42 18.45 -27.38
CA PRO A 163 8.70 17.68 -26.37
C PRO A 163 7.39 17.12 -26.92
N GLY A 164 7.11 15.85 -26.63
CA GLY A 164 5.93 15.12 -27.09
C GLY A 164 6.15 14.29 -28.36
N GLU A 165 7.12 14.63 -29.20
CA GLU A 165 7.47 13.85 -30.40
C GLU A 165 8.28 12.59 -30.06
N ARG A 166 8.28 11.60 -30.97
CA ARG A 166 9.02 10.34 -30.79
C ARG A 166 10.30 10.32 -31.63
N TYR A 167 11.42 10.00 -30.98
CA TYR A 167 12.73 9.84 -31.59
C TYR A 167 13.28 8.46 -31.21
N GLY A 168 13.54 7.60 -32.20
CA GLY A 168 14.01 6.24 -31.93
C GLY A 168 13.07 5.42 -31.02
N GLY A 169 11.76 5.64 -31.12
CA GLY A 169 10.74 4.99 -30.28
C GLY A 169 10.49 5.68 -28.93
N THR A 170 11.42 6.53 -28.46
CA THR A 170 11.34 7.24 -27.17
C THR A 170 10.60 8.56 -27.34
N ARG A 171 9.66 8.85 -26.44
CA ARG A 171 8.96 10.14 -26.42
C ARG A 171 9.85 11.20 -25.77
N CYS A 172 10.07 12.31 -26.46
CA CYS A 172 10.83 13.42 -25.95
C CYS A 172 10.06 14.11 -24.82
N CYS A 173 10.68 14.26 -23.66
CA CYS A 173 10.25 15.10 -22.54
C CYS A 173 11.43 15.95 -22.03
N THR A 174 11.11 16.91 -21.15
CA THR A 174 12.08 17.66 -20.36
C THR A 174 12.29 16.98 -19.01
N VAL A 175 13.53 16.64 -18.69
CA VAL A 175 13.92 16.07 -17.39
C VAL A 175 14.35 17.21 -16.48
N LEU A 176 13.64 17.40 -15.38
CA LEU A 176 13.91 18.40 -14.37
C LEU A 176 14.94 17.85 -13.38
N GLU A 177 16.10 18.51 -13.31
CA GLU A 177 17.22 18.09 -12.47
C GLU A 177 17.75 19.23 -11.59
N ASP A 178 18.51 18.85 -10.58
CA ASP A 178 19.12 19.73 -9.58
C ASP A 178 18.14 20.73 -8.94
N PRO A 179 17.16 20.28 -8.13
CA PRO A 179 16.26 21.18 -7.40
C PRO A 179 17.05 22.21 -6.59
N LEU A 180 16.78 23.49 -6.79
CA LEU A 180 17.47 24.58 -6.09
C LEU A 180 16.70 25.05 -4.87
N ASP A 181 15.38 25.15 -4.98
CA ASP A 181 14.49 25.52 -3.88
C ASP A 181 13.08 24.94 -4.08
N ALA A 182 12.35 24.76 -2.98
CA ALA A 182 10.94 24.46 -2.95
C ALA A 182 10.20 25.65 -2.31
N TYR A 183 9.25 26.25 -3.00
CA TYR A 183 8.57 27.44 -2.50
C TYR A 183 7.36 27.06 -1.65
N GLU A 184 6.50 26.20 -2.21
CA GLU A 184 5.22 25.83 -1.63
C GLU A 184 4.66 24.58 -2.32
N TRP A 185 3.59 24.06 -1.73
CA TRP A 185 2.69 23.16 -2.43
C TRP A 185 1.27 23.70 -2.30
N SER A 186 0.41 23.40 -3.27
CA SER A 186 -0.90 24.03 -3.37
C SER A 186 -1.98 23.03 -3.69
N PHE A 187 -3.15 23.20 -3.07
CA PHE A 187 -4.38 22.60 -3.58
C PHE A 187 -4.78 23.28 -4.89
N VAL A 188 -5.08 22.48 -5.90
CA VAL A 188 -5.46 22.92 -7.24
C VAL A 188 -6.64 22.10 -7.74
N ALA A 189 -7.37 22.58 -8.76
CA ALA A 189 -8.41 21.78 -9.40
C ALA A 189 -7.84 20.80 -10.44
N VAL A 190 -6.74 21.18 -11.09
CA VAL A 190 -6.10 20.37 -12.13
C VAL A 190 -4.58 20.42 -11.93
N PRO A 191 -3.96 19.32 -11.47
CA PRO A 191 -2.53 19.26 -11.25
C PRO A 191 -1.77 19.05 -12.57
N ALA A 192 -0.47 19.35 -12.61
CA ALA A 192 0.39 18.98 -13.75
C ALA A 192 0.63 17.46 -13.73
N GLN A 193 1.06 16.93 -12.58
CA GLN A 193 1.22 15.50 -12.30
C GLN A 193 -0.13 14.87 -11.97
N ARG A 194 -0.51 13.83 -12.72
CA ARG A 194 -1.83 13.19 -12.61
C ARG A 194 -2.08 12.50 -11.26
N GLU A 195 -1.01 12.02 -10.63
CA GLU A 195 -1.07 11.29 -9.37
C GLU A 195 -0.78 12.18 -8.15
N ALA A 196 -0.54 13.48 -8.35
CA ALA A 196 -0.34 14.42 -7.25
C ALA A 196 -1.66 14.70 -6.52
N GLY A 197 -1.70 14.39 -5.23
CA GLY A 197 -2.86 14.62 -4.41
C GLY A 197 -2.82 13.96 -3.03
N VAL A 198 -3.86 14.23 -2.26
CA VAL A 198 -4.08 13.66 -0.92
C VAL A 198 -4.40 12.17 -1.03
N ILE A 199 -3.74 11.36 -0.19
CA ILE A 199 -3.87 9.90 -0.13
C ILE A 199 -4.29 9.43 1.26
N LYS A 200 -4.97 8.29 1.34
CA LYS A 200 -5.61 7.79 2.57
C LYS A 200 -4.64 7.20 3.59
N SER A 201 -3.51 6.65 3.18
CA SER A 201 -2.57 6.00 4.09
C SER A 201 -1.14 6.05 3.55
N TYR A 202 -0.21 6.27 4.48
CA TYR A 202 1.23 6.34 4.24
C TYR A 202 1.90 4.95 4.28
N GLU A 203 1.39 4.05 5.14
CA GLU A 203 2.00 2.74 5.39
C GLU A 203 1.37 1.57 4.60
N GLU A 204 0.15 1.71 4.07
CA GLU A 204 -0.47 0.61 3.30
C GLU A 204 0.10 0.43 1.89
N HIS A 205 0.90 1.37 1.37
CA HIS A 205 1.45 1.25 0.03
C HIS A 205 2.69 0.35 -0.08
N LEU A 206 3.27 -0.08 1.05
CA LEU A 206 4.27 -1.15 1.07
C LEU A 206 3.65 -2.55 0.87
N GLU A 207 2.35 -2.72 1.10
CA GLU A 207 1.66 -4.02 0.96
C GLU A 207 0.42 -3.99 0.03
N GLN A 208 -0.04 -2.84 -0.44
CA GLN A 208 -1.23 -2.72 -1.29
C GLN A 208 -0.94 -2.04 -2.62
N GLY A 209 -0.41 -2.82 -3.58
CA GLY A 209 -0.63 -2.62 -5.02
C GLY A 209 -2.10 -2.89 -5.42
N GLY A 210 -3.06 -2.42 -4.62
CA GLY A 210 -4.43 -2.95 -4.57
C GLY A 210 -5.50 -2.13 -5.30
N ASP A 211 -5.32 -0.83 -5.55
CA ASP A 211 -6.43 0.01 -6.03
C ASP A 211 -6.24 0.62 -7.44
N HIS A 212 -5.01 0.77 -7.93
CA HIS A 212 -4.77 1.14 -9.33
C HIS A 212 -4.98 -0.01 -10.31
N ALA A 213 -4.83 -1.25 -9.86
CA ALA A 213 -5.16 -2.44 -10.64
C ALA A 213 -6.65 -2.52 -10.96
N ARG A 214 -7.55 -2.05 -10.08
CA ARG A 214 -9.01 -2.11 -10.32
C ARG A 214 -9.48 -1.16 -11.41
N LYS A 215 -8.81 -0.01 -11.60
CA LYS A 215 -9.18 0.95 -12.65
C LYS A 215 -8.66 0.53 -14.03
N VAL A 216 -7.50 -0.13 -14.10
CA VAL A 216 -6.94 -0.66 -15.35
C VAL A 216 -7.62 -1.97 -15.77
N TRP A 217 -8.03 -2.83 -14.82
CA TRP A 217 -8.66 -4.12 -15.14
C TRP A 217 -10.07 -3.97 -15.74
N LYS A 218 -10.81 -2.91 -15.39
CA LYS A 218 -12.14 -2.69 -15.99
C LYS A 218 -12.06 -2.33 -17.48
N THR A 219 -10.97 -1.75 -17.94
CA THR A 219 -10.77 -1.31 -19.33
C THR A 219 -10.10 -2.36 -20.22
N GLN A 220 -9.58 -3.47 -19.66
CA GLN A 220 -8.93 -4.55 -20.42
C GLN A 220 -9.68 -5.88 -20.44
N ARG A 221 -10.86 -5.97 -19.80
CA ARG A 221 -11.70 -7.18 -19.87
C ARG A 221 -12.26 -7.46 -21.27
N GLU A 222 -12.16 -6.49 -22.18
CA GLU A 222 -12.56 -6.63 -23.58
C GLU A 222 -11.43 -7.14 -24.49
N ALA A 223 -10.20 -7.31 -23.98
CA ALA A 223 -9.03 -7.65 -24.80
C ALA A 223 -8.28 -8.93 -24.39
N VAL A 224 -8.82 -9.74 -23.47
CA VAL A 224 -8.23 -11.06 -23.14
C VAL A 224 -9.17 -12.15 -23.63
N PRO A 225 -8.91 -12.76 -24.81
CA PRO A 225 -9.53 -14.02 -25.17
C PRO A 225 -9.24 -15.03 -24.05
N GLY A 226 -10.27 -15.76 -23.63
CA GLY A 226 -10.21 -16.62 -22.45
C GLY A 226 -9.03 -17.60 -22.48
N GLY A 227 -8.38 -17.72 -21.32
CA GLY A 227 -7.44 -18.80 -21.00
C GLY A 227 -6.03 -18.56 -21.53
N TRP A 228 -5.16 -17.94 -20.74
CA TRP A 228 -3.73 -18.07 -20.94
C TRP A 228 -3.34 -19.54 -20.73
N GLN A 229 -3.05 -20.23 -21.83
CA GLN A 229 -2.63 -21.63 -21.90
C GLN A 229 -1.32 -21.67 -22.65
N GLY A 230 -0.18 -21.52 -21.96
CA GLY A 230 1.11 -21.78 -22.59
C GLY A 230 2.22 -20.87 -22.11
N GLN A 231 3.42 -21.44 -22.16
CA GLN A 231 4.67 -20.96 -21.58
C GLN A 231 4.95 -19.45 -21.79
N PRO A 232 5.72 -18.82 -20.89
CA PRO A 232 6.16 -17.43 -21.03
C PRO A 232 6.75 -17.18 -22.43
N PRO A 233 6.35 -16.08 -23.11
CA PRO A 233 6.89 -15.72 -24.42
C PRO A 233 8.43 -15.67 -24.46
N GLU A 234 9.02 -16.06 -25.59
CA GLU A 234 10.46 -15.94 -25.82
C GLU A 234 10.93 -14.48 -25.69
N GLY A 235 12.04 -14.26 -24.97
CA GLY A 235 12.61 -12.92 -24.74
C GLY A 235 12.19 -12.22 -23.45
N TRP A 236 11.45 -12.91 -22.56
CA TRP A 236 11.18 -12.36 -21.23
C TRP A 236 12.46 -12.16 -20.41
N PRO A 237 12.60 -11.01 -19.72
CA PRO A 237 13.69 -10.77 -18.78
C PRO A 237 13.85 -11.92 -17.78
N PRO A 238 15.08 -12.37 -17.47
CA PRO A 238 15.33 -13.48 -16.55
C PRO A 238 14.62 -13.33 -15.19
N VAL A 239 14.50 -12.09 -14.69
CA VAL A 239 13.82 -11.77 -13.43
C VAL A 239 12.31 -12.07 -13.46
N LEU A 240 11.65 -11.88 -14.61
CA LEU A 240 10.23 -12.20 -14.77
C LEU A 240 10.01 -13.71 -14.90
N LEU A 241 10.92 -14.42 -15.57
CA LEU A 241 10.89 -15.88 -15.64
C LEU A 241 11.06 -16.50 -14.24
N GLU A 242 11.98 -15.97 -13.44
CA GLU A 242 12.18 -16.39 -12.06
C GLU A 242 10.94 -16.10 -11.19
N ARG A 243 10.32 -14.93 -11.37
CA ARG A 243 9.10 -14.56 -10.65
C ARG A 243 7.92 -15.47 -11.01
N VAL A 244 7.71 -15.78 -12.29
CA VAL A 244 6.65 -16.69 -12.74
C VAL A 244 6.88 -18.08 -12.15
N LYS A 245 8.11 -18.60 -12.22
CA LYS A 245 8.46 -19.89 -11.59
C LYS A 245 8.16 -19.89 -10.09
N GLY A 246 8.50 -18.80 -9.39
CA GLY A 246 8.20 -18.66 -7.97
C GLY A 246 6.70 -18.65 -7.66
N LEU A 247 5.89 -18.01 -8.50
CA LEU A 247 4.43 -18.00 -8.36
C LEU A 247 3.80 -19.36 -8.67
N GLU A 248 4.29 -20.06 -9.69
CA GLU A 248 3.85 -21.42 -10.02
C GLU A 248 4.16 -22.39 -8.88
N GLN A 249 5.36 -22.29 -8.30
CA GLN A 249 5.78 -23.11 -7.16
C GLN A 249 4.92 -22.82 -5.92
N ALA A 250 4.65 -21.55 -5.62
CA ALA A 250 3.78 -21.16 -4.51
C ALA A 250 2.33 -21.67 -4.73
N ALA A 251 1.83 -21.64 -5.97
CA ALA A 251 0.52 -22.17 -6.31
C ALA A 251 0.47 -23.70 -6.19
N GLU A 252 1.55 -24.41 -6.52
CA GLU A 252 1.67 -25.85 -6.29
C GLU A 252 1.65 -26.19 -4.80
N TRP A 253 2.44 -25.49 -3.98
CA TRP A 253 2.39 -25.65 -2.52
C TRP A 253 1.00 -25.35 -1.94
N GLY A 254 0.33 -24.31 -2.45
CA GLY A 254 -1.05 -23.99 -2.07
C GLY A 254 -2.04 -25.10 -2.42
N ARG A 255 -1.88 -25.74 -3.59
CA ARG A 255 -2.71 -26.89 -4.00
C ARG A 255 -2.49 -28.11 -3.11
N ILE A 256 -1.23 -28.46 -2.83
CA ILE A 256 -0.88 -29.58 -1.93
C ILE A 256 -1.45 -29.33 -0.54
N TRP A 257 -1.18 -28.14 0.02
CA TRP A 257 -1.65 -27.80 1.36
C TRP A 257 -3.18 -27.78 1.46
N ARG A 258 -3.89 -27.31 0.41
CA ARG A 258 -5.36 -27.38 0.36
C ARG A 258 -5.84 -28.83 0.38
N GLN A 259 -5.20 -29.73 -0.37
CA GLN A 259 -5.54 -31.15 -0.39
C GLN A 259 -5.33 -31.80 0.99
N GLU A 260 -4.21 -31.49 1.66
CA GLU A 260 -3.96 -31.97 3.02
C GLU A 260 -4.99 -31.45 4.02
N LEU A 261 -5.32 -30.16 3.96
CA LEU A 261 -6.34 -29.55 4.81
C LEU A 261 -7.71 -30.20 4.56
N ALA A 262 -8.09 -30.38 3.30
CA ALA A 262 -9.32 -31.08 2.93
C ALA A 262 -9.36 -32.51 3.49
N ALA A 263 -8.25 -33.26 3.40
CA ALA A 263 -8.16 -34.61 3.95
C ALA A 263 -8.32 -34.62 5.48
N ARG A 264 -7.70 -33.68 6.19
CA ARG A 264 -7.86 -33.53 7.65
C ARG A 264 -9.30 -33.17 8.03
N VAL A 265 -9.93 -32.25 7.31
CA VAL A 265 -11.34 -31.88 7.51
C VAL A 265 -12.27 -33.08 7.25
N LYS A 266 -12.08 -33.82 6.15
CA LYS A 266 -12.86 -35.04 5.86
C LYS A 266 -12.70 -36.07 6.99
N LYS A 267 -11.47 -36.32 7.46
CA LYS A 267 -11.19 -37.24 8.57
C LYS A 267 -11.90 -36.82 9.86
N MET A 268 -11.75 -35.56 10.27
CA MET A 268 -12.35 -35.05 11.51
C MET A 268 -13.88 -34.93 11.39
N GLY A 269 -14.40 -34.56 10.23
CA GLY A 269 -15.84 -34.46 9.98
C GLY A 269 -16.55 -35.81 10.11
N ARG A 270 -15.93 -36.90 9.62
CA ARG A 270 -16.47 -38.26 9.80
C ARG A 270 -16.51 -38.70 11.26
N LEU A 271 -15.56 -38.25 12.09
CA LEU A 271 -15.55 -38.54 13.52
C LEU A 271 -16.57 -37.68 14.28
N ALA A 272 -16.70 -36.41 13.91
CA ALA A 272 -17.58 -35.46 14.59
C ALA A 272 -19.07 -35.62 14.24
N LEU A 273 -19.38 -36.10 13.02
CA LEU A 273 -20.74 -36.23 12.49
C LEU A 273 -20.92 -37.59 11.78
N PRO A 274 -21.02 -38.69 12.53
CA PRO A 274 -21.14 -40.04 11.95
C PRO A 274 -22.46 -40.27 11.18
N GLU A 275 -23.49 -39.48 11.46
CA GLU A 275 -24.80 -39.55 10.78
C GLU A 275 -24.82 -38.85 9.41
N LEU A 276 -23.81 -38.02 9.11
CA LEU A 276 -23.72 -37.33 7.83
C LEU A 276 -23.16 -38.28 6.76
N GLU A 277 -23.85 -38.37 5.62
CA GLU A 277 -23.39 -39.19 4.50
C GLU A 277 -22.01 -38.72 3.99
N ALA A 278 -21.11 -39.68 3.75
CA ALA A 278 -19.73 -39.38 3.34
C ALA A 278 -19.66 -38.59 2.02
N SER A 279 -20.55 -38.88 1.06
CA SER A 279 -20.65 -38.18 -0.23
C SER A 279 -21.00 -36.69 -0.06
N VAL A 280 -21.87 -36.37 0.90
CA VAL A 280 -22.28 -35.00 1.22
C VAL A 280 -21.12 -34.23 1.84
N LEU A 281 -20.39 -34.85 2.78
CA LEU A 281 -19.20 -34.25 3.38
C LEU A 281 -18.09 -34.00 2.35
N GLU A 282 -17.90 -34.93 1.40
CA GLU A 282 -16.91 -34.79 0.33
C GLU A 282 -17.22 -33.61 -0.59
N SER A 283 -18.48 -33.48 -1.02
CA SER A 283 -18.97 -32.36 -1.83
C SER A 283 -18.82 -31.00 -1.12
N LEU A 284 -19.13 -30.94 0.18
CA LEU A 284 -18.96 -29.74 0.99
C LEU A 284 -17.50 -29.31 1.10
N VAL A 285 -16.58 -30.26 1.33
CA VAL A 285 -15.15 -29.96 1.44
C VAL A 285 -14.55 -29.54 0.10
N GLU A 286 -15.01 -30.11 -1.01
CA GLU A 286 -14.49 -29.80 -2.35
C GLU A 286 -14.90 -28.42 -2.84
N SER A 287 -16.14 -28.01 -2.53
CA SER A 287 -16.68 -26.68 -2.85
C SER A 287 -16.22 -25.59 -1.88
N ALA A 288 -15.78 -25.93 -0.67
CA ALA A 288 -15.36 -24.97 0.34
C ALA A 288 -14.04 -24.25 0.00
N GLY A 289 -14.01 -22.97 0.34
CA GLY A 289 -12.81 -22.14 0.32
C GLY A 289 -11.86 -22.44 1.48
N VAL A 290 -10.61 -21.98 1.37
CA VAL A 290 -9.57 -22.24 2.38
C VAL A 290 -9.96 -21.75 3.79
N GLY A 291 -10.60 -20.59 3.90
CA GLY A 291 -11.04 -20.04 5.18
C GLY A 291 -12.12 -20.90 5.84
N GLU A 292 -13.06 -21.40 5.04
CA GLU A 292 -14.13 -22.29 5.49
C GLU A 292 -13.56 -23.65 5.91
N LEU A 293 -12.62 -24.20 5.15
CA LEU A 293 -11.93 -25.45 5.50
C LEU A 293 -11.21 -25.34 6.86
N ARG A 294 -10.54 -24.23 7.15
CA ARG A 294 -9.91 -24.00 8.47
C ARG A 294 -10.95 -23.91 9.60
N ALA A 295 -12.07 -23.24 9.36
CA ALA A 295 -13.14 -23.13 10.34
C ALA A 295 -13.77 -24.51 10.63
N LEU A 296 -14.00 -25.31 9.58
CA LEU A 296 -14.50 -26.68 9.68
C LEU A 296 -13.52 -27.60 10.40
N GLU A 297 -12.23 -27.53 10.09
CA GLU A 297 -11.19 -28.31 10.78
C GLU A 297 -11.23 -28.07 12.29
N LYS A 298 -11.29 -26.80 12.71
CA LYS A 298 -11.34 -26.42 14.13
C LYS A 298 -12.63 -26.87 14.80
N ALA A 299 -13.78 -26.71 14.13
CA ALA A 299 -15.08 -27.09 14.66
C ALA A 299 -15.20 -28.61 14.82
N PHE A 300 -14.82 -29.37 13.79
CA PHE A 300 -14.87 -30.83 13.81
C PHE A 300 -13.86 -31.42 14.79
N THR A 301 -12.66 -30.85 14.92
CA THR A 301 -11.68 -31.31 15.92
C THR A 301 -12.22 -31.16 17.33
N ARG A 302 -12.73 -29.97 17.69
CA ARG A 302 -13.32 -29.72 19.03
C ARG A 302 -14.54 -30.59 19.32
N ARG A 303 -15.32 -30.95 18.30
CA ARG A 303 -16.47 -31.84 18.46
C ARG A 303 -15.99 -33.28 18.64
N ALA A 304 -15.08 -33.76 17.80
CA ALA A 304 -14.51 -35.09 17.88
C ALA A 304 -13.80 -35.33 19.23
N GLU A 305 -13.10 -34.34 19.79
CA GLU A 305 -12.45 -34.42 21.11
C GLU A 305 -13.43 -34.70 22.26
N LYS A 306 -14.69 -34.32 22.14
CA LYS A 306 -15.72 -34.58 23.17
C LYS A 306 -16.14 -36.05 23.20
N ASP A 307 -16.16 -36.68 22.03
CA ASP A 307 -16.66 -38.04 21.86
C ASP A 307 -15.50 -39.05 21.83
N PHE A 308 -14.30 -38.62 21.44
CA PHE A 308 -13.07 -39.41 21.39
C PHE A 308 -11.87 -38.58 21.87
N PRO A 309 -11.14 -39.01 22.92
CA PRO A 309 -9.89 -38.35 23.29
C PRO A 309 -8.87 -38.52 22.14
N LEU A 310 -8.49 -37.42 21.49
CA LEU A 310 -7.56 -37.43 20.36
C LEU A 310 -6.08 -37.56 20.77
N PHE A 311 -5.80 -37.94 22.02
CA PHE A 311 -4.46 -38.21 22.51
C PHE A 311 -4.16 -39.72 22.52
N PRO A 312 -2.89 -40.12 22.37
CA PRO A 312 -2.50 -41.53 22.49
C PRO A 312 -2.99 -42.11 23.82
N GLN A 313 -3.47 -43.36 23.84
CA GLN A 313 -4.01 -43.99 25.06
C GLN A 313 -3.02 -44.07 26.23
N LEU A 314 -1.71 -43.97 25.94
CA LEU A 314 -0.62 -43.96 26.93
C LEU A 314 -0.09 -42.54 27.22
N ALA A 315 -0.72 -41.50 26.68
CA ALA A 315 -0.37 -40.13 27.00
C ALA A 315 -0.79 -39.83 28.44
N VAL A 316 0.17 -39.45 29.27
CA VAL A 316 -0.09 -39.06 30.67
C VAL A 316 -0.99 -37.82 30.65
N PRO A 317 -2.18 -37.84 31.26
CA PRO A 317 -3.03 -36.65 31.32
C PRO A 317 -2.33 -35.56 32.12
N GLU A 318 -2.20 -34.36 31.56
CA GLU A 318 -1.56 -33.19 32.19
C GLU A 318 -2.23 -32.78 33.54
N ALA A 319 -3.42 -33.30 33.84
CA ALA A 319 -4.20 -33.02 35.04
C ALA A 319 -4.13 -34.11 36.14
N ALA A 320 -3.28 -35.13 36.02
CA ALA A 320 -3.09 -36.17 37.05
C ALA A 320 -1.66 -36.19 37.57
N THR A 321 -1.23 -35.14 38.28
CA THR A 321 -0.16 -35.28 39.26
C THR A 321 -0.68 -36.02 40.49
N CYS A 322 -0.98 -37.32 40.34
CA CYS A 322 -0.92 -38.22 41.48
C CYS A 322 0.55 -38.33 41.87
N ARG A 323 0.96 -37.56 42.89
CA ARG A 323 2.18 -37.86 43.64
C ARG A 323 1.94 -39.17 44.40
N GLU A 324 2.11 -40.30 43.73
CA GLU A 324 2.51 -41.50 44.45
C GLU A 324 3.97 -41.30 44.84
N GLN A 325 4.19 -41.04 46.13
CA GLN A 325 5.50 -41.20 46.73
C GLN A 325 5.92 -42.65 46.47
N GLU A 326 6.97 -42.85 45.67
CA GLU A 326 7.71 -44.11 45.63
C GLU A 326 8.26 -44.39 47.04
N GLN A 327 7.46 -45.05 47.87
CA GLN A 327 7.99 -45.82 48.98
C GLN A 327 8.62 -47.06 48.37
N ASN A 328 9.93 -46.95 48.17
CA ASN A 328 10.84 -48.05 47.88
C ASN A 328 10.57 -49.20 48.87
N ARG A 329 9.77 -50.19 48.46
CA ARG A 329 9.60 -51.43 49.19
C ARG A 329 10.57 -52.44 48.60
N THR A 330 11.65 -52.61 49.34
CA THR A 330 12.64 -53.67 49.28
C THR A 330 12.05 -54.99 48.79
N TYR A 331 12.47 -55.46 47.62
CA TYR A 331 12.30 -56.86 47.25
C TYR A 331 13.43 -57.65 47.92
N GLN A 332 13.08 -58.47 48.92
CA GLN A 332 13.96 -59.52 49.40
C GLN A 332 13.80 -60.75 48.52
N ILE A 333 14.89 -61.16 47.87
CA ILE A 333 15.42 -62.53 47.95
C ILE A 333 16.92 -62.40 48.16
#